data_AF-A0A8H2XK30-F1
#
_entry.id   AF-A0A8H2XK30-F1
#
_cell.length_a   1.000
_cell.length_b   1.000
_cell.length_c   1.000
_cell.angle_alpha   90.00
_cell.angle_beta   90.00
_cell.angle_gamma   90.00
#
_symmetry.space_group_name_H-M   'P 1'
#
loop_
_entity.id
_entity.type
_entity.pdbx_description
1 polymer ?
#
loop_
_entity_poly.entity_id
_entity_poly.type
_entity_poly.pdbx_seq_one_letter_code
_entity_poly.pdbx_strand_id
1 'polypeptide(L)'
;MIRPRVGDFVFSAEEMETMMEDISAFHTLGVYGIVIGALLPDGSVDCEACARLTAAALPMQVTFHRAFDLTADPHRALKDITGIPGITRILTSGHATPRVYEPTSLERLAELVASALSTSQQSKGPHHIADATLRIVPGSGINPQTIGLVFSVVGELVDEYHMSGGSWIDRPAHATKGEEFQMGPRGYERAVWRTDANQVRGVLRMLAQMRGDMNA
;
A
#
# COMPACT_ATOMS: atom_id res chain seq x y z
N MET A 1 -8.17 -5.85 3.11
CA MET A 1 -8.26 -4.38 2.95
C MET A 1 -9.43 -3.91 3.77
N ILE A 2 -9.23 -2.95 4.67
CA ILE A 2 -10.30 -2.39 5.50
C ILE A 2 -10.53 -0.97 5.01
N ARG A 3 -11.55 -0.80 4.16
CA ARG A 3 -11.91 0.50 3.57
C ARG A 3 -13.35 0.41 3.06
N PRO A 4 -14.31 1.05 3.72
CA PRO A 4 -15.73 0.80 3.50
C PRO A 4 -16.24 1.41 2.18
N ARG A 5 -15.51 2.39 1.62
CA ARG A 5 -15.89 3.05 0.35
C ARG A 5 -14.70 3.58 -0.45
N VAL A 6 -14.96 3.91 -1.71
CA VAL A 6 -14.05 4.70 -2.56
C VAL A 6 -14.08 6.18 -2.16
N GLY A 7 -13.10 6.96 -2.64
CA GLY A 7 -12.99 8.40 -2.36
C GLY A 7 -11.90 8.74 -1.34
N ASP A 8 -12.19 9.70 -0.47
CA ASP A 8 -11.29 10.14 0.61
C ASP A 8 -11.07 9.08 1.71
N PHE A 9 -10.37 9.50 2.76
CA PHE A 9 -10.02 8.69 3.94
C PHE A 9 -10.43 9.36 5.26
N VAL A 10 -11.41 10.28 5.20
CA VAL A 10 -11.99 10.93 6.38
C VAL A 10 -13.29 10.18 6.69
N PHE A 11 -13.28 9.38 7.75
CA PHE A 11 -14.38 8.45 8.02
C PHE A 11 -15.36 8.99 9.06
N SER A 12 -16.65 8.74 8.82
CA SER A 12 -17.68 8.97 9.83
C SER A 12 -17.62 7.91 10.94
N ALA A 13 -18.33 8.13 12.04
CA ALA A 13 -18.44 7.13 13.10
C ALA A 13 -19.05 5.80 12.60
N GLU A 14 -20.06 5.87 11.74
CA GLU A 14 -20.73 4.68 11.15
C GLU A 14 -19.78 3.89 10.22
N GLU A 15 -18.96 4.61 9.46
CA GLU A 15 -17.93 4.02 8.61
C GLU A 15 -16.84 3.34 9.45
N MET A 16 -16.46 3.97 10.58
CA MET A 16 -15.53 3.37 11.53
C MET A 16 -16.07 2.10 12.16
N GLU A 17 -17.36 2.04 12.53
CA GLU A 17 -17.95 0.79 13.04
C GLU A 17 -17.96 -0.32 11.98
N THR A 18 -18.28 0.01 10.72
CA THR A 18 -18.19 -0.96 9.61
C THR A 18 -16.78 -1.53 9.48
N MET A 19 -15.76 -0.67 9.56
CA MET A 19 -14.36 -1.09 9.52
C MET A 19 -13.98 -1.99 10.69
N MET A 20 -14.51 -1.73 11.88
CA MET A 20 -14.27 -2.55 13.08
C MET A 20 -14.92 -3.94 12.95
N GLU A 21 -16.13 -4.02 12.40
CA GLU A 21 -16.80 -5.29 12.11
C GLU A 21 -16.03 -6.12 11.09
N ASP A 22 -15.55 -5.49 10.01
CA ASP A 22 -14.69 -6.14 9.01
C ASP A 22 -13.42 -6.72 9.65
N ILE A 23 -12.74 -5.94 10.52
CA ILE A 23 -11.54 -6.39 11.23
C ILE A 23 -11.85 -7.62 12.10
N SER A 24 -12.95 -7.60 12.85
CA SER A 24 -13.38 -8.72 13.70
C SER A 24 -13.64 -9.99 12.88
N ALA A 25 -14.31 -9.85 11.72
CA ALA A 25 -14.54 -10.95 10.80
C ALA A 25 -13.22 -11.52 10.25
N PHE A 26 -12.29 -10.66 9.81
CA PHE A 26 -10.99 -11.09 9.30
C PHE A 26 -10.10 -11.74 10.36
N HIS A 27 -10.15 -11.24 11.59
CA HIS A 27 -9.46 -11.87 12.73
C HIS A 27 -9.97 -13.30 12.94
N THR A 28 -11.29 -13.50 12.93
CA THR A 28 -11.92 -14.82 13.06
C THR A 28 -11.54 -15.77 11.92
N LEU A 29 -11.35 -15.24 10.71
CA LEU A 29 -10.89 -15.99 9.55
C LEU A 29 -9.38 -16.31 9.57
N GLY A 30 -8.63 -15.77 10.54
CA GLY A 30 -7.20 -16.03 10.69
C GLY A 30 -6.35 -15.43 9.56
N VAL A 31 -6.75 -14.28 9.00
CA VAL A 31 -5.92 -13.61 8.00
C VAL A 31 -4.60 -13.14 8.62
N TYR A 32 -3.54 -13.12 7.82
CA TYR A 32 -2.21 -12.74 8.31
C TYR A 32 -2.08 -11.23 8.64
N GLY A 33 -2.81 -10.40 7.90
CA GLY A 33 -2.67 -8.95 7.99
C GLY A 33 -3.82 -8.20 7.35
N ILE A 34 -3.97 -6.95 7.77
CA ILE A 34 -4.92 -5.99 7.24
C ILE A 34 -4.21 -4.75 6.71
N VAL A 35 -4.97 -3.94 5.98
CA VAL A 35 -4.49 -2.72 5.35
C VAL A 35 -5.51 -1.63 5.66
N ILE A 36 -5.07 -0.53 6.27
CA ILE A 36 -5.92 0.58 6.74
C ILE A 36 -5.30 1.93 6.35
N GLY A 37 -6.02 3.02 6.61
CA GLY A 37 -5.46 4.36 6.73
C GLY A 37 -6.57 5.39 6.83
N ALA A 38 -6.55 6.20 7.88
CA ALA A 38 -7.53 7.24 8.15
C ALA A 38 -6.82 8.59 8.27
N LEU A 39 -7.45 9.63 7.72
CA LEU A 39 -6.96 10.99 7.73
C LEU A 39 -8.00 11.92 8.35
N LEU A 40 -7.53 13.03 8.89
CA LEU A 40 -8.36 14.16 9.27
C LEU A 40 -8.62 15.07 8.05
N PRO A 41 -9.65 15.95 8.10
CA PRO A 41 -9.96 16.87 6.99
C PRO A 41 -8.83 17.81 6.58
N ASP A 42 -7.86 18.06 7.47
CA ASP A 42 -6.68 18.88 7.21
C ASP A 42 -5.53 18.09 6.52
N GLY A 43 -5.74 16.81 6.24
CA GLY A 43 -4.76 15.92 5.63
C GLY A 43 -3.72 15.37 6.61
N SER A 44 -3.87 15.58 7.91
CA SER A 44 -3.06 14.88 8.93
C SER A 44 -3.57 13.47 9.18
N VAL A 45 -2.73 12.61 9.77
CA VAL A 45 -3.12 11.23 10.10
C VAL A 45 -4.10 11.27 11.26
N ASP A 46 -5.22 10.55 11.13
CA ASP A 46 -6.12 10.33 12.26
C ASP A 46 -5.54 9.22 13.16
N CYS A 47 -4.66 9.63 14.08
CA CYS A 47 -3.96 8.72 14.99
C CYS A 47 -4.92 7.97 15.91
N GLU A 48 -6.03 8.59 16.33
CA GLU A 48 -7.00 7.97 17.22
C GLU A 48 -7.75 6.84 16.49
N ALA A 49 -8.29 7.14 15.31
CA ALA A 49 -8.95 6.14 14.47
C ALA A 49 -7.99 4.99 14.11
N CYS A 50 -6.76 5.31 13.69
CA CYS A 50 -5.78 4.31 13.32
C CYS A 50 -5.34 3.44 14.52
N ALA A 51 -5.19 4.02 15.71
CA ALA A 51 -4.87 3.26 16.92
C ALA A 51 -6.02 2.30 17.31
N ARG A 52 -7.27 2.77 17.23
CA ARG A 52 -8.46 1.94 17.50
C ARG A 52 -8.55 0.74 16.54
N LEU A 53 -8.37 0.98 15.24
CA LEU A 53 -8.38 -0.08 14.21
C LEU A 53 -7.23 -1.08 14.43
N THR A 54 -6.03 -0.57 14.74
CA THR A 54 -4.85 -1.43 14.92
C THR A 54 -4.97 -2.29 16.19
N ALA A 55 -5.51 -1.74 17.27
CA ALA A 55 -5.75 -2.49 18.50
C ALA A 55 -6.72 -3.67 18.28
N ALA A 56 -7.79 -3.47 17.50
CA ALA A 56 -8.72 -4.54 17.14
C ALA A 56 -8.13 -5.58 16.18
N ALA A 57 -7.07 -5.22 15.47
CA ALA A 57 -6.41 -6.09 14.51
C ALA A 57 -5.40 -7.04 15.14
N LEU A 58 -4.90 -6.78 16.35
CA LEU A 58 -3.88 -7.61 16.97
C LEU A 58 -4.36 -9.07 17.10
N PRO A 59 -3.51 -10.07 16.76
CA PRO A 59 -2.07 -9.96 16.43
C PRO A 59 -1.75 -9.83 14.93
N MET A 60 -2.72 -9.51 14.07
CA MET A 60 -2.51 -9.38 12.62
C MET A 60 -1.53 -8.24 12.28
N GLN A 61 -0.80 -8.38 11.17
CA GLN A 61 0.06 -7.30 10.68
C GLN A 61 -0.77 -6.16 10.08
N VAL A 62 -0.37 -4.92 10.35
CA VAL A 62 -1.06 -3.74 9.81
C VAL A 62 -0.15 -2.96 8.86
N THR A 63 -0.68 -2.67 7.67
CA THR A 63 -0.07 -1.78 6.67
C THR A 63 -0.91 -0.50 6.55
N PHE A 64 -0.27 0.67 6.67
CA PHE A 64 -0.89 1.94 6.32
C PHE A 64 -0.83 2.13 4.80
N HIS A 65 -1.98 2.29 4.14
CA HIS A 65 -2.05 2.33 2.68
C HIS A 65 -1.76 3.71 2.08
N ARG A 66 -2.05 3.84 0.78
CA ARG A 66 -1.84 5.06 -0.03
C ARG A 66 -2.59 6.32 0.40
N ALA A 67 -3.40 6.29 1.47
CA ALA A 67 -3.77 7.52 2.17
C ALA A 67 -2.54 8.33 2.59
N PHE A 68 -1.40 7.67 2.80
CA PHE A 68 -0.13 8.33 3.06
C PHE A 68 0.22 9.35 1.96
N ASP A 69 0.00 8.98 0.69
CA ASP A 69 0.29 9.85 -0.47
C ASP A 69 -0.61 11.10 -0.53
N LEU A 70 -1.69 11.15 0.25
CA LEU A 70 -2.61 12.29 0.35
C LEU A 70 -2.42 13.11 1.62
N THR A 71 -1.46 12.76 2.47
CA THR A 71 -1.18 13.52 3.69
C THR A 71 -0.63 14.91 3.36
N ALA A 72 -0.91 15.90 4.20
CA ALA A 72 -0.44 17.27 4.00
C ALA A 72 1.08 17.39 4.15
N ASP A 73 1.68 16.62 5.08
CA ASP A 73 3.11 16.60 5.35
C ASP A 73 3.57 15.13 5.52
N PRO A 74 4.38 14.60 4.59
CA PRO A 74 4.82 13.21 4.63
C PRO A 74 5.77 12.90 5.80
N HIS A 75 6.56 13.87 6.27
CA HIS A 75 7.47 13.66 7.40
C HIS A 75 6.71 13.60 8.72
N ARG A 76 5.73 14.48 8.90
CA ARG A 76 4.83 14.41 10.05
C ARG A 76 4.02 13.12 10.02
N ALA A 77 3.43 12.77 8.88
CA ALA A 77 2.68 11.53 8.73
C ALA A 77 3.53 10.28 9.03
N LEU A 78 4.79 10.24 8.56
CA LEU A 78 5.71 9.16 8.86
C LEU A 78 5.95 9.01 10.37
N LYS A 79 6.17 10.13 11.07
CA LYS A 79 6.34 10.13 12.54
C LYS A 79 5.08 9.66 13.25
N ASP A 80 3.93 10.21 12.87
CA ASP A 80 2.63 9.88 13.47
C ASP A 80 2.32 8.38 13.30
N ILE A 81 2.50 7.84 12.09
CA ILE A 81 2.29 6.41 11.81
C ILE A 81 3.28 5.52 12.56
N THR A 82 4.56 5.91 12.63
CA THR A 82 5.58 5.16 13.40
C THR A 82 5.22 5.10 14.89
N GLY A 83 4.55 6.14 15.41
CA GLY A 83 4.10 6.21 16.79
C GLY A 83 2.90 5.32 17.12
N ILE A 84 2.21 4.75 16.13
CA ILE A 84 1.02 3.91 16.32
C ILE A 84 1.47 2.44 16.46
N PRO A 85 1.31 1.82 17.65
CA PRO A 85 1.73 0.43 17.86
C PRO A 85 0.97 -0.52 16.94
N GLY A 86 1.70 -1.41 16.25
CA GLY A 86 1.15 -2.46 15.39
C GLY A 86 1.17 -2.15 13.89
N ILE A 87 1.36 -0.89 13.49
CA ILE A 87 1.63 -0.56 12.10
C ILE A 87 3.10 -0.85 11.78
N THR A 88 3.32 -1.68 10.76
CA THR A 88 4.67 -2.17 10.40
C THR A 88 5.10 -1.79 8.99
N ARG A 89 4.16 -1.30 8.17
CA ARG A 89 4.39 -0.97 6.75
C ARG A 89 3.65 0.31 6.36
N ILE A 90 4.26 1.09 5.47
CA ILE A 90 3.60 2.18 4.73
C ILE A 90 3.67 1.86 3.25
N LEU A 91 2.52 1.72 2.60
CA LEU A 91 2.42 1.64 1.15
C LEU A 91 2.28 3.05 0.56
N THR A 92 3.21 3.42 -0.33
CA THR A 92 3.31 4.78 -0.89
C THR A 92 3.75 4.76 -2.36
N SER A 93 3.35 5.76 -3.12
CA SER A 93 3.94 6.09 -4.41
C SER A 93 5.04 7.16 -4.33
N GLY A 94 5.62 7.37 -3.14
CA GLY A 94 6.62 8.42 -2.89
C GLY A 94 6.00 9.79 -2.61
N HIS A 95 4.75 9.86 -2.12
CA HIS A 95 4.03 11.13 -1.88
C HIS A 95 3.92 12.04 -3.11
N ALA A 96 4.17 11.50 -4.30
CA ALA A 96 3.88 12.12 -5.59
C ALA A 96 2.97 11.19 -6.38
N THR A 97 1.98 11.78 -7.03
CA THR A 97 0.94 11.07 -7.75
C THR A 97 1.10 11.26 -9.25
N PRO A 98 0.72 10.28 -10.09
CA PRO A 98 0.03 9.04 -9.70
C PRO A 98 0.92 7.82 -9.45
N ARG A 99 2.16 7.78 -9.98
CA ARG A 99 2.96 6.55 -10.06
C ARG A 99 4.34 6.71 -9.43
N VAL A 100 4.82 5.61 -8.84
CA VAL A 100 6.06 5.62 -8.05
C VAL A 100 7.33 5.72 -8.91
N TYR A 101 7.25 5.37 -10.18
CA TYR A 101 8.39 5.39 -11.10
C TYR A 101 8.61 6.75 -11.79
N GLU A 102 7.78 7.75 -11.49
CA GLU A 102 7.95 9.10 -12.03
C GLU A 102 9.11 9.82 -11.31
N PRO A 103 9.87 10.70 -11.98
CA PRO A 103 11.10 11.28 -11.43
C PRO A 103 10.94 11.90 -10.03
N THR A 104 9.94 12.77 -9.84
CA THR A 104 9.66 13.40 -8.53
C THR A 104 9.26 12.38 -7.47
N SER A 105 8.53 11.32 -7.85
CA SER A 105 8.16 10.23 -6.94
C SER A 105 9.38 9.43 -6.49
N LEU A 106 10.34 9.19 -7.38
CA LEU A 106 11.58 8.47 -7.07
C LEU A 106 12.47 9.24 -6.09
N GLU A 107 12.63 10.55 -6.31
CA GLU A 107 13.38 11.45 -5.41
C GLU A 107 12.79 11.41 -3.99
N ARG A 108 11.48 11.67 -3.88
CA ARG A 108 10.78 11.64 -2.59
C ARG A 108 10.76 10.27 -1.94
N LEU A 109 10.67 9.20 -2.73
CA LEU A 109 10.74 7.83 -2.21
C LEU A 109 12.08 7.55 -1.53
N ALA A 110 13.20 7.97 -2.15
CA ALA A 110 14.52 7.80 -1.56
C ALA A 110 14.64 8.57 -0.22
N GLU A 111 14.15 9.81 -0.17
CA GLU A 111 14.11 10.63 1.05
C GLU A 111 13.25 9.99 2.16
N LEU A 112 12.10 9.44 1.79
CA LEU A 112 11.20 8.74 2.72
C LEU A 112 11.83 7.48 3.30
N VAL A 113 12.48 6.66 2.47
CA VAL A 113 13.19 5.45 2.92
C VAL A 113 14.30 5.83 3.90
N ALA A 114 15.12 6.85 3.59
CA ALA A 114 16.16 7.34 4.49
C ALA A 114 15.59 7.86 5.83
N SER A 115 14.46 8.57 5.79
CA SER A 115 13.77 9.09 6.97
C SER A 115 13.20 7.97 7.86
N ALA A 116 12.61 6.93 7.25
CA ALA A 116 12.05 5.79 7.97
C ALA A 116 13.13 4.97 8.70
N LEU A 117 14.29 4.78 8.06
CA LEU A 117 15.45 4.12 8.66
C LEU A 117 15.97 4.91 9.87
N SER A 118 16.10 6.23 9.73
CA SER A 118 16.58 7.11 10.80
C SER A 118 15.64 7.11 12.02
N THR A 119 14.33 7.10 11.79
CA THR A 119 13.31 7.07 12.86
C THR A 119 13.30 5.72 13.60
N SER A 120 13.50 4.63 12.87
CA SER A 120 13.53 3.27 13.44
C SER A 120 14.75 3.05 14.34
N GLN A 121 15.90 3.66 14.04
CA GLN A 121 17.10 3.57 14.89
C GLN A 121 16.93 4.29 16.25
N GLN A 122 16.11 5.33 16.31
CA GLN A 122 15.88 6.12 17.54
C GLN A 122 14.89 5.45 18.51
N SER A 123 14.03 4.56 18.02
CA SER A 123 12.85 4.08 18.75
C SER A 123 13.07 2.80 19.59
N LYS A 124 14.32 2.45 19.95
CA LYS A 124 14.66 1.27 20.79
C LYS A 124 14.28 1.44 22.28
N GLY A 125 13.00 1.67 22.56
CA GLY A 125 12.39 1.70 23.90
C GLY A 125 11.71 0.39 24.32
N PRO A 126 11.29 0.24 25.59
CA PRO A 126 11.03 -1.06 26.24
C PRO A 126 9.68 -1.74 25.94
N HIS A 127 8.87 -1.28 24.99
CA HIS A 127 7.61 -1.93 24.63
C HIS A 127 7.78 -2.80 23.37
N HIS A 128 7.93 -4.12 23.58
CA HIS A 128 8.25 -5.11 22.56
C HIS A 128 7.03 -5.63 21.76
N ILE A 129 7.03 -5.34 20.44
CA ILE A 129 6.76 -6.30 19.35
C ILE A 129 8.04 -6.25 18.50
N ALA A 130 9.02 -7.09 18.83
CA ALA A 130 10.44 -6.86 18.60
C ALA A 130 10.83 -6.85 17.10
N ASP A 131 11.66 -5.88 16.70
CA ASP A 131 12.31 -5.70 15.39
C ASP A 131 11.50 -5.15 14.20
N ALA A 132 10.31 -4.57 14.41
CA ALA A 132 9.63 -3.86 13.33
C ALA A 132 10.23 -2.45 13.09
N THR A 133 11.38 -2.39 12.42
CA THR A 133 11.73 -1.25 11.56
C THR A 133 10.54 -1.03 10.62
N LEU A 134 9.93 0.16 10.67
CA LEU A 134 8.83 0.49 9.76
C LEU A 134 9.30 0.31 8.32
N ARG A 135 8.60 -0.54 7.56
CA ARG A 135 8.95 -0.81 6.16
C ARG A 135 8.22 0.13 5.21
N ILE A 136 8.95 0.78 4.34
CA ILE A 136 8.36 1.50 3.20
C ILE A 136 8.15 0.50 2.08
N VAL A 137 6.93 0.42 1.58
CA VAL A 137 6.52 -0.46 0.47
C VAL A 137 6.18 0.43 -0.73
N PRO A 138 7.08 0.59 -1.70
CA PRO A 138 6.78 1.32 -2.93
C PRO A 138 5.66 0.61 -3.70
N GLY A 139 4.72 1.39 -4.23
CA GLY A 139 3.64 0.86 -5.06
C GLY A 139 2.99 1.92 -5.95
N SER A 140 2.08 1.49 -6.82
CA SER A 140 1.51 2.26 -7.94
C SER A 140 2.36 2.25 -9.21
N GLY A 141 2.00 1.37 -10.14
CA GLY A 141 2.62 1.31 -11.47
C GLY A 141 3.87 0.43 -11.57
N ILE A 142 4.18 -0.36 -10.53
CA ILE A 142 5.26 -1.34 -10.56
C ILE A 142 4.89 -2.50 -11.49
N ASN A 143 5.77 -2.78 -12.45
CA ASN A 143 5.70 -3.87 -13.42
C ASN A 143 7.14 -4.19 -13.89
N PRO A 144 7.36 -5.19 -14.77
CA PRO A 144 8.71 -5.50 -15.24
C PRO A 144 9.42 -4.29 -15.86
N GLN A 145 8.73 -3.45 -16.62
CA GLN A 145 9.37 -2.30 -17.27
C GLN A 145 9.77 -1.19 -16.28
N THR A 146 9.11 -1.09 -15.13
CA THR A 146 9.28 0.06 -14.21
C THR A 146 10.01 -0.29 -12.91
N ILE A 147 10.07 -1.56 -12.51
CA ILE A 147 10.70 -1.95 -11.24
C ILE A 147 12.17 -1.55 -11.16
N GLY A 148 12.90 -1.57 -12.28
CA GLY A 148 14.30 -1.16 -12.32
C GLY A 148 14.52 0.30 -11.93
N LEU A 149 13.59 1.18 -12.29
CA LEU A 149 13.65 2.60 -11.91
C LEU A 149 13.48 2.77 -10.40
N VAL A 150 12.50 2.09 -9.82
CA VAL A 150 12.27 2.12 -8.36
C VAL A 150 13.46 1.52 -7.62
N PHE A 151 13.97 0.36 -8.07
CA PHE A 151 15.12 -0.29 -7.47
C PHE A 151 16.38 0.58 -7.54
N SER A 152 16.57 1.35 -8.61
CA SER A 152 17.75 2.21 -8.78
C SER A 152 17.91 3.28 -7.69
N VAL A 153 16.82 3.71 -7.06
CA VAL A 153 16.85 4.75 -6.01
C VAL A 153 16.75 4.20 -4.58
N VAL A 154 16.14 3.03 -4.38
CA VAL A 154 16.00 2.42 -3.03
C VAL A 154 16.98 1.27 -2.77
N GLY A 155 17.47 0.61 -3.82
CA GLY A 155 18.38 -0.53 -3.73
C GLY A 155 17.91 -1.62 -2.75
N GLU A 156 18.85 -2.13 -1.95
CA GLU A 156 18.59 -3.13 -0.90
C GLU A 156 17.98 -2.56 0.38
N LEU A 157 17.77 -1.24 0.47
CA LEU A 157 17.11 -0.62 1.63
C LEU A 157 15.62 -0.99 1.69
N VAL A 158 15.04 -1.45 0.58
CA VAL A 158 13.65 -1.92 0.47
C VAL A 158 13.64 -3.37 0.00
N ASP A 159 12.94 -4.20 0.76
CA ASP A 159 12.76 -5.62 0.52
C ASP A 159 11.37 -5.98 -0.02
N GLU A 160 10.40 -5.07 0.09
CA GLU A 160 9.00 -5.28 -0.26
C GLU A 160 8.50 -4.27 -1.31
N TYR A 161 7.76 -4.75 -2.32
CA TYR A 161 7.16 -3.93 -3.37
C TYR A 161 5.71 -4.33 -3.60
N HIS A 162 4.83 -3.35 -3.86
CA HIS A 162 3.43 -3.61 -4.19
C HIS A 162 3.14 -3.37 -5.68
N MET A 163 2.60 -4.40 -6.33
CA MET A 163 2.08 -4.35 -7.68
C MET A 163 0.70 -4.98 -7.78
N SER A 164 -0.12 -4.53 -8.73
CA SER A 164 -1.35 -5.23 -9.09
C SER A 164 -1.08 -6.51 -9.89
N GLY A 165 -0.01 -6.49 -10.70
CA GLY A 165 0.40 -7.60 -11.57
C GLY A 165 -0.69 -8.08 -12.52
N GLY A 166 -1.66 -7.23 -12.84
CA GLY A 166 -2.80 -7.61 -13.65
C GLY A 166 -2.70 -7.22 -15.11
N SER A 167 -3.54 -7.87 -15.90
CA SER A 167 -3.83 -7.56 -17.29
C SER A 167 -5.34 -7.67 -17.53
N TRP A 168 -5.83 -6.96 -18.55
CA TRP A 168 -7.19 -7.12 -19.02
C TRP A 168 -7.28 -8.38 -19.88
N ILE A 169 -8.19 -9.27 -19.52
CA ILE A 169 -8.53 -10.43 -20.34
C ILE A 169 -9.89 -10.18 -20.97
N ASP A 170 -9.90 -10.03 -22.30
CA ASP A 170 -11.13 -9.98 -23.06
C ASP A 170 -11.89 -11.29 -22.91
N ARG A 171 -13.18 -11.19 -22.59
CA ARG A 171 -14.09 -12.34 -22.52
C ARG A 171 -15.04 -12.27 -23.71
N PRO A 172 -15.29 -13.39 -24.41
CA PRO A 172 -16.41 -13.46 -25.34
C PRO A 172 -17.70 -13.22 -24.54
N ALA A 173 -18.45 -12.18 -24.93
CA ALA A 173 -19.65 -11.75 -24.23
C ALA A 173 -20.73 -12.85 -24.23
N HIS A 174 -21.59 -12.85 -23.21
CA HIS A 174 -22.83 -13.64 -23.19
C HIS A 174 -23.89 -13.11 -24.18
N ALA A 175 -23.70 -11.91 -24.75
CA ALA A 175 -24.67 -11.29 -25.67
C ALA A 175 -24.09 -11.11 -27.08
N THR A 176 -24.86 -11.57 -28.06
CA THR A 176 -24.74 -11.25 -29.48
C THR A 176 -24.85 -9.75 -29.73
N LYS A 177 -24.18 -9.29 -30.80
CA LYS A 177 -24.19 -7.90 -31.31
C LYS A 177 -25.56 -7.21 -31.14
N GLY A 178 -25.60 -6.04 -30.51
CA GLY A 178 -26.70 -5.08 -30.70
C GLY A 178 -27.13 -4.29 -29.48
N GLU A 179 -26.84 -4.73 -28.25
CA GLU A 179 -27.30 -4.06 -27.04
C GLU A 179 -26.08 -3.67 -26.19
N GLU A 180 -25.80 -2.37 -26.09
CA GLU A 180 -24.90 -1.83 -25.07
C GLU A 180 -25.59 -1.98 -23.72
N PHE A 181 -25.44 -3.14 -23.10
CA PHE A 181 -25.76 -3.31 -21.69
C PHE A 181 -24.74 -2.50 -20.87
N GLN A 182 -25.15 -1.96 -19.72
CA GLN A 182 -24.26 -1.17 -18.86
C GLN A 182 -24.47 -1.53 -17.39
N MET A 183 -23.46 -2.14 -16.76
CA MET A 183 -23.39 -2.41 -15.33
C MET A 183 -22.23 -1.63 -14.72
N GLY A 184 -22.52 -0.45 -14.17
CA GLY A 184 -21.52 0.40 -13.50
C GLY A 184 -20.73 1.33 -14.44
N PRO A 185 -19.47 1.69 -14.11
CA PRO A 185 -18.66 2.62 -14.89
C PRO A 185 -18.43 2.15 -16.34
N ARG A 186 -18.44 3.07 -17.31
CA ARG A 186 -18.33 2.73 -18.75
C ARG A 186 -17.01 2.01 -19.07
N GLY A 187 -17.07 1.01 -19.94
CA GLY A 187 -15.91 0.37 -20.56
C GLY A 187 -15.43 -0.95 -19.95
N TYR A 188 -16.04 -1.42 -18.85
CA TYR A 188 -15.62 -2.64 -18.14
C TYR A 188 -16.47 -3.88 -18.45
N GLU A 189 -17.47 -3.75 -19.32
CA GLU A 189 -18.45 -4.79 -19.71
C GLU A 189 -17.82 -6.08 -20.27
N ARG A 190 -16.71 -5.95 -21.01
CA ARG A 190 -16.18 -7.00 -21.90
C ARG A 190 -14.81 -7.53 -21.49
N ALA A 191 -14.20 -6.94 -20.46
CA ALA A 191 -12.86 -7.27 -20.03
C ALA A 191 -12.85 -7.49 -18.52
N VAL A 192 -12.15 -8.54 -18.07
CA VAL A 192 -11.97 -8.82 -16.65
C VAL A 192 -10.51 -8.57 -16.31
N TRP A 193 -10.28 -7.70 -15.32
CA TRP A 193 -8.94 -7.50 -14.76
C TRP A 193 -8.56 -8.74 -13.95
N ARG A 194 -7.44 -9.38 -14.32
CA ARG A 194 -6.92 -10.54 -13.59
C ARG A 194 -5.43 -10.41 -13.41
N THR A 195 -4.93 -10.91 -12.29
CA THR A 195 -3.48 -11.08 -12.09
C THR A 195 -2.91 -11.99 -13.17
N ASP A 196 -1.84 -11.54 -13.81
CA ASP A 196 -1.08 -12.20 -14.85
C ASP A 196 0.25 -12.73 -14.26
N ALA A 197 0.39 -14.06 -14.27
CA ALA A 197 1.57 -14.73 -13.76
C ALA A 197 2.87 -14.30 -14.48
N ASN A 198 2.80 -13.88 -15.75
CA ASN A 198 3.97 -13.41 -16.49
C ASN A 198 4.45 -12.05 -15.99
N GLN A 199 3.54 -11.15 -15.63
CA GLN A 199 3.88 -9.86 -15.02
C GLN A 199 4.59 -10.06 -13.67
N VAL A 200 4.04 -10.95 -12.83
CA VAL A 200 4.62 -11.30 -11.52
C VAL A 200 6.01 -11.91 -11.69
N ARG A 201 6.16 -12.94 -12.55
CA ARG A 201 7.46 -13.57 -12.83
C ARG A 201 8.47 -12.60 -13.41
N GLY A 202 8.03 -11.67 -14.26
CA GLY A 202 8.89 -10.65 -14.86
C GLY A 202 9.53 -9.75 -13.79
N VAL A 203 8.73 -9.24 -12.85
CA VAL A 203 9.24 -8.42 -11.74
C VAL A 203 10.20 -9.22 -10.86
N LEU A 204 9.84 -10.47 -10.50
CA LEU A 204 10.72 -11.32 -9.69
C LEU A 204 12.07 -11.59 -10.35
N ARG A 205 12.09 -11.86 -11.67
CA ARG A 205 13.34 -12.07 -12.42
C ARG A 205 14.23 -10.82 -12.40
N MET A 206 13.63 -9.64 -12.60
CA MET A 206 14.39 -8.40 -12.60
C MET A 206 14.96 -8.07 -11.22
N LEU A 207 14.19 -8.26 -10.15
CA LEU A 207 14.69 -8.10 -8.79
C LEU A 207 15.82 -9.07 -8.49
N ALA A 208 15.70 -10.35 -8.90
CA ALA A 208 16.76 -11.34 -8.73
C ALA A 208 18.04 -10.97 -9.49
N GLN A 209 17.91 -10.49 -10.73
CA GLN A 209 19.04 -10.04 -11.53
C GLN A 209 19.74 -8.84 -10.88
N MET A 210 19.01 -7.78 -10.54
CA MET A 210 19.59 -6.57 -9.96
C MET A 210 20.27 -6.83 -8.60
N ARG A 211 19.71 -7.72 -7.76
CA ARG A 211 20.34 -8.14 -6.50
C ARG A 211 21.57 -9.02 -6.73
N GLY A 212 21.57 -9.83 -7.80
CA GLY A 212 22.74 -10.62 -8.20
C GLY A 212 23.90 -9.73 -8.68
N ASP A 213 23.59 -8.74 -9.53
CA ASP A 213 24.57 -7.82 -10.11
C ASP A 213 25.26 -6.92 -9.05
N MET A 214 24.64 -6.66 -7.89
CA MET A 214 25.28 -5.92 -6.79
C MET A 214 26.25 -6.77 -5.94
N ASN A 215 26.11 -8.10 -5.98
CA ASN A 215 26.93 -9.02 -5.19
C ASN A 215 28.12 -9.62 -5.99
N ALA A 216 28.28 -9.23 -7.25
CA ALA A 216 29.34 -9.65 -8.17
C ALA A 216 30.41 -8.56 -8.32
#